data_AF-A0A2N1RTN2-F1
#
_entry.id   AF-A0A2N1RTN2-F1
#
_cell.length_a   1.000
_cell.length_b   1.000
_cell.length_c   1.000
_cell.angle_alpha   90.00
_cell.angle_beta   90.00
_cell.angle_gamma   90.00
#
_symmetry.space_group_name_H-M   'P 1'
#
loop_
_entity.id
_entity.type
_entity.pdbx_description
1 polymer ?
#
loop_
_entity_poly.entity_id
_entity_poly.type
_entity_poly.pdbx_seq_one_letter_code
_entity_poly.pdbx_strand_id
1 'polypeptide(L)'
;MKKIFYLISKRQRILYEVIPFIALIILSKYFVHRFSLEFISLNSIFSGIIGANVFLMGFLLNGVLSDYKESEKLPGELSAMIATMSDEMEIMCRSKKSQIPLEAMKHLLLLSLSIRDWFFKREETDSVLRRITSLNGYFLSFEPLTQANFIARLKQEQNSLRKLIIRIHTIRETSFISSGYFIASTTTILLVLGLIFSKIEPFYESYFFVSVVSYLLIYLIFLIKDLDNPFGYSEDISSEDVSLKPLDDVINDIGARISDISAIINHSNSAEVKAQTSAKKTIRPVKARQK
;
A
#
# COMPACT_ATOMS: atom_id res chain seq x y z
N MET A 1 14.31 -22.66 21.77
CA MET A 1 14.24 -22.55 20.30
C MET A 1 13.32 -21.44 19.76
N LYS A 2 12.35 -20.88 20.53
CA LYS A 2 11.47 -19.78 20.07
C LYS A 2 12.10 -18.37 19.99
N LYS A 3 13.26 -18.13 20.62
CA LYS A 3 13.89 -16.79 20.68
C LYS A 3 14.82 -16.45 19.51
N ILE A 4 15.35 -17.45 18.78
CA ILE A 4 16.26 -17.22 17.64
C ILE A 4 15.48 -16.77 16.39
N PHE A 5 14.18 -17.09 16.31
CA PHE A 5 13.32 -16.71 15.19
C PHE A 5 12.84 -15.24 15.26
N TYR A 6 13.01 -14.56 16.41
CA TYR A 6 12.47 -13.20 16.63
C TYR A 6 13.35 -12.08 16.04
N LEU A 7 14.54 -12.39 15.52
CA LEU A 7 15.48 -11.43 14.95
C LEU A 7 15.55 -11.46 13.42
N ILE A 8 14.64 -12.20 12.77
CA ILE A 8 14.56 -12.26 11.32
C ILE A 8 13.66 -11.11 10.87
N SER A 9 14.22 -10.15 10.11
CA SER A 9 13.41 -9.10 9.51
C SER A 9 12.32 -9.72 8.63
N LYS A 10 11.14 -9.07 8.55
CA LYS A 10 10.02 -9.49 7.69
C LYS A 10 10.51 -9.91 6.28
N ARG A 11 11.51 -9.18 5.78
CA ARG A 11 12.22 -9.41 4.51
C ARG A 11 12.90 -10.78 4.31
N GLN A 12 13.43 -11.38 5.37
CA GLN A 12 14.15 -12.64 5.27
C GLN A 12 13.25 -13.86 5.44
N ARG A 13 11.95 -13.66 5.70
CA ARG A 13 11.01 -14.74 5.97
C ARG A 13 10.95 -15.78 4.85
N ILE A 14 10.88 -15.33 3.60
CA ILE A 14 10.77 -16.23 2.44
C ILE A 14 11.95 -17.21 2.41
N LEU A 15 13.16 -16.77 2.79
CA LEU A 15 14.35 -17.64 2.87
C LEU A 15 14.12 -18.83 3.81
N TYR A 16 13.46 -18.58 4.95
CA TYR A 16 13.19 -19.62 5.95
C TYR A 16 11.93 -20.44 5.63
N GLU A 17 10.95 -19.85 4.95
CA GLU A 17 9.70 -20.53 4.58
C GLU A 17 9.92 -21.63 3.54
N VAL A 18 10.97 -21.51 2.72
CA VAL A 18 11.37 -22.51 1.72
C VAL A 18 12.09 -23.72 2.34
N ILE A 19 12.78 -23.54 3.47
CA ILE A 19 13.56 -24.60 4.15
C ILE A 19 12.80 -25.91 4.36
N PRO A 20 11.56 -25.94 4.91
CA PRO A 20 10.83 -27.21 5.10
C PRO A 20 10.59 -27.98 3.80
N PHE A 21 10.33 -27.28 2.69
CA PHE A 21 10.17 -27.92 1.38
C PHE A 21 11.49 -28.54 0.90
N ILE A 22 12.61 -27.86 1.12
CA ILE A 22 13.93 -28.39 0.77
C ILE A 22 14.31 -29.57 1.64
N ALA A 23 14.04 -29.52 2.95
CA ALA A 23 14.26 -30.65 3.83
C ALA A 23 13.47 -31.88 3.37
N LEU A 24 12.21 -31.70 2.93
CA LEU A 24 11.39 -32.78 2.38
C LEU A 24 11.96 -33.35 1.07
N ILE A 25 12.46 -32.48 0.18
CA ILE A 25 13.06 -32.90 -1.11
C ILE A 25 14.37 -33.67 -0.88
N ILE A 26 15.23 -33.17 0.00
CA ILE A 26 16.48 -33.84 0.41
C ILE A 26 16.18 -35.20 1.01
N LEU A 27 15.20 -35.28 1.90
CA LEU A 27 14.77 -36.54 2.51
C LEU A 27 14.21 -37.51 1.45
N SER A 28 13.44 -37.01 0.50
CA SER A 28 12.92 -37.82 -0.61
C SER A 28 14.06 -38.36 -1.47
N LYS A 29 15.06 -37.52 -1.78
CA LYS A 29 16.26 -37.92 -2.53
C LYS A 29 17.05 -39.01 -1.82
N TYR A 30 17.19 -38.90 -0.50
CA TYR A 30 17.83 -39.92 0.33
C TYR A 30 17.16 -41.29 0.17
N PHE A 31 15.83 -41.34 0.30
CA PHE A 31 15.09 -42.59 0.19
C PHE A 31 15.21 -43.17 -1.22
N VAL A 32 15.07 -42.35 -2.26
CA VAL A 32 15.21 -42.79 -3.66
C VAL A 32 16.57 -43.43 -3.90
N HIS A 33 17.65 -42.83 -3.39
CA HIS A 33 18.98 -43.40 -3.49
C HIS A 33 19.12 -44.71 -2.69
N ARG A 34 18.57 -44.76 -1.46
CA ARG A 34 18.62 -45.94 -0.59
C ARG A 34 17.94 -47.16 -1.20
N PHE A 35 16.85 -46.95 -1.94
CA PHE A 35 16.10 -47.99 -2.66
C PHE A 35 16.57 -48.19 -4.12
N SER A 36 17.64 -47.48 -4.54
CA SER A 36 18.17 -47.54 -5.91
C SER A 36 17.12 -47.23 -6.99
N LEU A 37 16.19 -46.34 -6.69
CA LEU A 37 15.12 -45.88 -7.59
C LEU A 37 15.58 -44.74 -8.51
N GLU A 38 16.88 -44.59 -8.75
CA GLU A 38 17.48 -43.54 -9.60
C GLU A 38 17.52 -44.01 -11.07
N PHE A 39 16.38 -43.94 -11.76
CA PHE A 39 16.24 -44.45 -13.13
C PHE A 39 16.44 -43.38 -14.22
N ILE A 40 16.55 -42.10 -13.86
CA ILE A 40 16.70 -41.01 -14.85
C ILE A 40 18.18 -40.64 -14.99
N SER A 41 18.73 -40.69 -16.21
CA SER A 41 20.08 -40.18 -16.48
C SER A 41 20.05 -38.68 -16.75
N LEU A 42 21.05 -37.95 -16.24
CA LEU A 42 21.24 -36.55 -16.61
C LEU A 42 21.74 -36.47 -18.05
N ASN A 43 21.06 -35.65 -18.85
CA ASN A 43 21.45 -35.31 -20.21
C ASN A 43 21.27 -33.80 -20.42
N SER A 44 21.65 -33.31 -21.60
CA SER A 44 21.52 -31.89 -21.95
C SER A 44 20.09 -31.35 -21.89
N ILE A 45 19.07 -32.22 -21.94
CA ILE A 45 17.66 -31.83 -21.82
C ILE A 45 17.38 -31.27 -20.43
N PHE A 46 17.99 -31.81 -19.36
CA PHE A 46 17.84 -31.28 -18.00
C PHE A 46 18.31 -29.83 -17.91
N SER A 47 19.50 -29.52 -18.44
CA SER A 47 20.02 -28.15 -18.47
C SER A 47 19.10 -27.22 -19.26
N GLY A 48 18.55 -27.70 -20.39
CA GLY A 48 17.58 -26.95 -21.20
C GLY A 48 16.28 -26.66 -20.45
N ILE A 49 15.72 -27.64 -19.74
CA ILE A 49 14.48 -27.49 -18.95
C ILE A 49 14.71 -26.55 -17.76
N ILE A 50 15.85 -26.66 -17.06
CA ILE A 50 16.22 -25.72 -15.99
C ILE A 50 16.30 -24.30 -16.54
N GLY A 51 17.00 -24.10 -17.66
CA GLY A 51 17.09 -22.79 -18.32
C GLY A 51 15.73 -22.23 -18.71
N ALA A 52 14.86 -23.04 -19.32
CA ALA A 52 13.51 -22.64 -19.68
C ALA A 52 12.65 -22.26 -18.47
N ASN A 53 12.76 -23.01 -17.36
CA ASN A 53 12.02 -22.71 -16.14
C ASN A 53 12.52 -21.43 -15.46
N VAL A 54 13.84 -21.21 -15.39
CA VAL A 54 14.42 -19.95 -14.88
C VAL A 54 14.02 -18.77 -15.75
N PHE A 55 14.01 -18.93 -17.08
CA PHE A 55 13.53 -17.89 -18.01
C PHE A 55 12.06 -17.55 -17.77
N LEU A 56 11.19 -18.55 -17.61
CA LEU A 56 9.78 -18.36 -17.27
C LEU A 56 9.61 -17.61 -15.94
N MET A 57 10.35 -18.00 -14.90
CA MET A 57 10.34 -17.30 -13.61
C MET A 57 10.80 -15.85 -13.76
N GLY A 58 11.84 -15.59 -14.56
CA GLY A 58 12.32 -14.24 -14.84
C GLY A 58 11.28 -13.37 -15.55
N PHE A 59 10.52 -13.94 -16.49
CA PHE A 59 9.42 -13.26 -17.15
C PHE A 59 8.31 -12.89 -16.18
N LEU A 60 7.89 -13.83 -15.32
CA LEU A 60 6.88 -13.57 -14.29
C LEU A 60 7.36 -12.53 -13.27
N LEU A 61 8.61 -12.63 -12.83
CA LEU A 61 9.21 -11.69 -11.88
C LEU A 61 9.25 -10.26 -12.44
N ASN A 62 9.64 -10.09 -13.70
CA ASN A 62 9.66 -8.77 -14.33
C ASN A 62 8.26 -8.14 -14.38
N GLY A 63 7.27 -8.97 -14.64
CA GLY A 63 5.87 -8.61 -14.58
C GLY A 63 5.41 -8.02 -13.26
N VAL A 64 5.49 -8.82 -12.19
CA VAL A 64 5.10 -8.38 -10.84
C VAL A 64 5.95 -7.21 -10.35
N LEU A 65 7.21 -7.13 -10.77
CA LEU A 65 8.10 -6.02 -10.38
C LEU A 65 7.64 -4.67 -10.97
N SER A 66 7.01 -4.68 -12.15
CA SER A 66 6.43 -3.47 -12.73
C SER A 66 5.30 -2.94 -11.84
N ASP A 67 4.37 -3.82 -11.46
CA ASP A 67 3.22 -3.47 -10.61
C ASP A 67 3.66 -3.10 -9.19
N TYR A 68 4.69 -3.76 -8.66
CA TYR A 68 5.31 -3.41 -7.38
C TYR A 68 5.92 -1.99 -7.42
N LYS A 69 6.74 -1.67 -8.43
CA LYS A 69 7.36 -0.33 -8.57
C LYS A 69 6.36 0.77 -8.80
N GLU A 70 5.26 0.46 -9.48
CA GLU A 70 4.12 1.35 -9.60
C GLU A 70 3.51 1.59 -8.21
N SER A 71 3.25 0.52 -7.47
CA SER A 71 2.66 0.57 -6.13
C SER A 71 3.50 1.36 -5.12
N GLU A 72 4.83 1.32 -5.21
CA GLU A 72 5.72 2.14 -4.36
C GLU A 72 5.49 3.66 -4.51
N LYS A 73 5.00 4.11 -5.68
CA LYS A 73 4.75 5.54 -5.95
C LYS A 73 3.39 6.01 -5.43
N LEU A 74 2.40 5.11 -5.38
CA LEU A 74 1.01 5.44 -5.13
C LEU A 74 0.75 6.08 -3.75
N PRO A 75 1.37 5.63 -2.63
CA PRO A 75 1.25 6.33 -1.34
C PRO A 75 1.78 7.77 -1.36
N GLY A 76 2.87 8.01 -2.08
CA GLY A 76 3.43 9.36 -2.25
C GLY A 76 2.51 10.27 -3.05
N GLU A 77 1.93 9.75 -4.13
CA GLU A 77 0.93 10.48 -4.93
C GLU A 77 -0.34 10.78 -4.11
N LEU A 78 -0.86 9.81 -3.34
CA LEU A 78 -1.97 10.03 -2.40
C LEU A 78 -1.67 11.15 -1.42
N SER A 79 -0.48 11.10 -0.80
CA SER A 79 -0.04 12.11 0.15
C SER A 79 0.00 13.50 -0.47
N ALA A 80 0.54 13.64 -1.67
CA ALA A 80 0.65 14.93 -2.35
C ALA A 80 -0.72 15.53 -2.69
N MET A 81 -1.67 14.71 -3.16
CA MET A 81 -3.03 15.18 -3.45
C MET A 81 -3.75 15.63 -2.17
N ILE A 82 -3.67 14.83 -1.10
CA ILE A 82 -4.27 15.15 0.20
C ILE A 82 -3.66 16.44 0.78
N ALA A 83 -2.33 16.59 0.72
CA ALA A 83 -1.64 17.80 1.17
C ALA A 83 -2.09 19.03 0.39
N THR A 84 -2.15 18.92 -0.95
CA THR A 84 -2.57 20.03 -1.82
C THR A 84 -4.00 20.47 -1.53
N MET A 85 -4.93 19.52 -1.32
CA MET A 85 -6.30 19.84 -0.94
C MET A 85 -6.37 20.53 0.43
N SER A 86 -5.56 20.07 1.39
CA SER A 86 -5.44 20.68 2.72
C SER A 86 -4.88 22.10 2.64
N ASP A 87 -3.86 22.35 1.82
CA ASP A 87 -3.26 23.67 1.62
C ASP A 87 -4.28 24.68 1.09
N GLU A 88 -5.05 24.30 0.06
CA GLU A 88 -6.08 25.17 -0.50
C GLU A 88 -7.18 25.49 0.53
N MET A 89 -7.57 24.52 1.35
CA MET A 89 -8.54 24.74 2.44
C MET A 89 -7.97 25.61 3.56
N GLU A 90 -6.69 25.47 3.92
CA GLU A 90 -6.04 26.32 4.91
C GLU A 90 -5.93 27.77 4.43
N ILE A 91 -5.56 27.99 3.17
CA ILE A 91 -5.51 29.35 2.58
C ILE A 91 -6.90 30.01 2.70
N MET A 92 -7.98 29.27 2.44
CA MET A 92 -9.35 29.75 2.64
C MET A 92 -9.68 30.01 4.12
N CYS A 93 -9.24 29.14 5.04
CA CYS A 93 -9.40 29.36 6.49
C CYS A 93 -8.75 30.69 6.92
N ARG A 94 -7.49 30.92 6.53
CA ARG A 94 -6.73 32.11 6.95
C ARG A 94 -7.24 33.40 6.31
N SER A 95 -7.63 33.34 5.03
CA SER A 95 -8.08 34.53 4.29
C SER A 95 -9.50 34.97 4.65
N LYS A 96 -10.42 34.01 4.85
CA LYS A 96 -11.85 34.31 5.11
C LYS A 96 -12.24 34.18 6.57
N LYS A 97 -11.38 33.59 7.42
CA LYS A 97 -11.68 33.27 8.83
C LYS A 97 -12.99 32.51 9.02
N SER A 98 -13.39 31.75 7.99
CA SER A 98 -14.63 30.98 7.97
C SER A 98 -14.40 29.61 8.60
N GLN A 99 -15.43 29.10 9.27
CA GLN A 99 -15.39 27.76 9.83
C GLN A 99 -15.64 26.67 8.77
N ILE A 100 -16.23 27.02 7.62
CA ILE A 100 -16.57 26.05 6.57
C ILE A 100 -15.33 25.33 6.00
N PRO A 101 -14.24 26.02 5.61
CA PRO A 101 -13.05 25.33 5.11
C PRO A 101 -12.34 24.53 6.22
N LEU A 102 -12.46 24.92 7.49
CA LEU A 102 -11.94 24.13 8.62
C LEU A 102 -12.69 22.81 8.77
N GLU A 103 -14.02 22.82 8.66
CA GLU A 103 -14.82 21.58 8.68
C GLU A 103 -14.50 20.69 7.45
N ALA A 104 -14.21 21.28 6.29
CA ALA A 104 -13.74 20.54 5.13
C ALA A 104 -12.37 19.89 5.35
N MET A 105 -11.42 20.57 6.00
CA MET A 105 -10.11 19.98 6.38
C MET A 105 -10.30 18.81 7.35
N LYS A 106 -11.18 18.95 8.35
CA LYS A 106 -11.52 17.83 9.26
C LYS A 106 -12.11 16.65 8.49
N HIS A 107 -12.99 16.90 7.55
CA HIS A 107 -13.53 15.86 6.68
C HIS A 107 -12.44 15.21 5.82
N LEU A 108 -11.50 15.99 5.29
CA LEU A 108 -10.34 15.48 4.54
C LEU A 108 -9.46 14.58 5.43
N LEU A 109 -9.18 14.96 6.67
CA LEU A 109 -8.46 14.13 7.64
C LEU A 109 -9.18 12.79 7.89
N LEU A 110 -10.50 12.83 8.10
CA LEU A 110 -11.31 11.62 8.28
C LEU A 110 -11.30 10.73 7.03
N LEU A 111 -11.32 11.33 5.84
CA LEU A 111 -11.16 10.61 4.57
C LEU A 111 -9.76 9.98 4.47
N SER A 112 -8.69 10.68 4.85
CA SER A 112 -7.33 10.13 4.84
C SER A 112 -7.17 8.96 5.81
N LEU A 113 -7.76 9.05 7.00
CA LEU A 113 -7.81 7.95 7.97
C LEU A 113 -8.59 6.75 7.41
N SER A 114 -9.71 7.00 6.74
CA SER A 114 -10.50 6.00 6.04
C SER A 114 -9.72 5.31 4.91
N ILE A 115 -8.96 6.05 4.11
CA ILE A 115 -8.05 5.49 3.10
C ILE A 115 -6.99 4.61 3.76
N ARG A 116 -6.42 5.04 4.89
CA ARG A 116 -5.46 4.24 5.65
C ARG A 116 -6.11 2.93 6.13
N ASP A 117 -7.29 2.99 6.73
CA ASP A 117 -8.02 1.80 7.19
C ASP A 117 -8.40 0.85 6.04
N TRP A 118 -8.69 1.40 4.87
CA TRP A 118 -8.91 0.65 3.64
C TRP A 118 -7.67 -0.12 3.15
N PHE A 119 -6.45 0.41 3.31
CA PHE A 119 -5.23 -0.35 3.02
C PHE A 119 -5.11 -1.60 3.91
N PHE A 120 -5.56 -1.53 5.16
CA PHE A 120 -5.59 -2.66 6.09
C PHE A 120 -6.85 -3.53 5.97
N LYS A 121 -7.63 -3.40 4.88
CA LYS A 121 -8.91 -4.09 4.65
C LYS A 121 -9.93 -3.93 5.79
N ARG A 122 -9.85 -2.82 6.56
CA ARG A 122 -10.83 -2.47 7.61
C ARG A 122 -12.01 -1.65 7.10
N GLU A 123 -11.92 -1.17 5.87
CA GLU A 123 -12.97 -0.41 5.19
C GLU A 123 -13.07 -0.86 3.73
N GLU A 124 -14.27 -0.76 3.14
CA GLU A 124 -14.52 -1.15 1.75
C GLU A 124 -14.21 -0.02 0.77
N THR A 125 -13.78 -0.37 -0.45
CA THR A 125 -13.47 0.60 -1.51
C THR A 125 -14.64 1.54 -1.80
N ASP A 126 -15.87 1.01 -1.83
CA ASP A 126 -17.08 1.81 -2.08
C ASP A 126 -17.35 2.84 -0.98
N SER A 127 -17.04 2.51 0.28
CA SER A 127 -17.11 3.47 1.38
C SER A 127 -16.14 4.65 1.18
N VAL A 128 -14.89 4.37 0.82
CA VAL A 128 -13.89 5.40 0.51
C VAL A 128 -14.34 6.27 -0.66
N LEU A 129 -14.84 5.67 -1.75
CA LEU A 129 -15.31 6.41 -2.93
C LEU A 129 -16.52 7.30 -2.62
N ARG A 130 -17.43 6.86 -1.73
CA ARG A 130 -18.52 7.70 -1.22
C ARG A 130 -18.00 8.89 -0.41
N ARG A 131 -17.01 8.69 0.45
CA ARG A 131 -16.36 9.77 1.22
C ARG A 131 -15.59 10.76 0.34
N ILE A 132 -14.98 10.29 -0.76
CA ILE A 132 -14.40 11.19 -1.77
C ILE A 132 -15.52 12.05 -2.40
N THR A 133 -16.68 11.45 -2.65
CA THR A 133 -17.82 12.14 -3.29
C THR A 133 -18.49 13.16 -2.36
N SER A 134 -18.52 12.93 -1.04
CA SER A 134 -19.10 13.90 -0.08
C SER A 134 -18.34 15.23 -0.02
N LEU A 135 -17.09 15.31 -0.51
CA LEU A 135 -16.36 16.57 -0.68
C LEU A 135 -17.11 17.60 -1.54
N ASN A 136 -18.00 17.14 -2.44
CA ASN A 136 -18.80 18.03 -3.29
C ASN A 136 -19.63 19.04 -2.50
N GLY A 137 -20.16 18.65 -1.32
CA GLY A 137 -20.93 19.55 -0.46
C GLY A 137 -20.10 20.71 0.08
N TYR A 138 -18.83 20.46 0.41
CA TYR A 138 -17.90 21.50 0.83
C TYR A 138 -17.50 22.39 -0.34
N PHE A 139 -17.24 21.83 -1.51
CA PHE A 139 -16.88 22.59 -2.70
C PHE A 139 -17.98 23.56 -3.14
N LEU A 140 -19.25 23.14 -3.06
CA LEU A 140 -20.39 24.04 -3.28
C LEU A 140 -20.40 25.19 -2.25
N SER A 141 -20.12 24.87 -0.98
CA SER A 141 -20.07 25.86 0.09
C SER A 141 -18.88 26.82 -0.01
N PHE A 142 -17.90 26.56 -0.90
CA PHE A 142 -16.76 27.42 -1.15
C PHE A 142 -17.01 28.49 -2.22
N GLU A 143 -18.07 28.39 -3.02
CA GLU A 143 -18.41 29.38 -4.05
C GLU A 143 -18.40 30.84 -3.56
N PRO A 144 -18.98 31.19 -2.40
CA PRO A 144 -18.92 32.58 -1.90
C PRO A 144 -17.58 32.94 -1.24
N LEU A 145 -16.71 31.95 -0.98
CA LEU A 145 -15.47 32.12 -0.21
C LEU A 145 -14.22 32.24 -1.10
N THR A 146 -14.26 31.73 -2.32
CA THR A 146 -13.09 31.73 -3.21
C THR A 146 -13.47 31.91 -4.68
N GLN A 147 -12.46 32.07 -5.54
CA GLN A 147 -12.66 32.15 -6.99
C GLN A 147 -12.87 30.75 -7.58
N ALA A 148 -13.62 30.67 -8.68
CA ALA A 148 -13.94 29.42 -9.37
C ALA A 148 -12.69 28.54 -9.69
N ASN A 149 -11.55 29.17 -9.97
CA ASN A 149 -10.29 28.46 -10.28
C ASN A 149 -9.78 27.59 -9.12
N PHE A 150 -9.95 28.04 -7.86
CA PHE A 150 -9.56 27.25 -6.69
C PHE A 150 -10.44 26.01 -6.53
N ILE A 151 -11.75 26.17 -6.75
CA ILE A 151 -12.71 25.05 -6.72
C ILE A 151 -12.40 24.06 -7.85
N ALA A 152 -12.07 24.55 -9.05
CA ALA A 152 -11.67 23.71 -10.18
C ALA A 152 -10.43 22.85 -9.85
N ARG A 153 -9.40 23.43 -9.22
CA ARG A 153 -8.21 22.69 -8.75
C ARG A 153 -8.56 21.62 -7.72
N LEU A 154 -9.37 21.96 -6.71
CA LEU A 154 -9.84 20.99 -5.72
C LEU A 154 -10.61 19.81 -6.35
N LYS A 155 -11.45 20.07 -7.35
CA LYS A 155 -12.16 19.02 -8.09
C LYS A 155 -11.22 18.17 -8.96
N GLN A 156 -10.16 18.76 -9.49
CA GLN A 156 -9.12 18.01 -10.21
C GLN A 156 -8.39 17.04 -9.27
N GLU A 157 -7.99 17.49 -8.08
CA GLU A 157 -7.38 16.64 -7.06
C GLU A 157 -8.34 15.55 -6.57
N GLN A 158 -9.61 15.88 -6.35
CA GLN A 158 -10.66 14.89 -6.03
C GLN A 158 -10.78 13.80 -7.12
N ASN A 159 -10.72 14.18 -8.40
CA ASN A 159 -10.77 13.23 -9.50
C ASN A 159 -9.50 12.37 -9.58
N SER A 160 -8.33 12.96 -9.37
CA SER A 160 -7.06 12.24 -9.31
C SER A 160 -7.06 11.22 -8.15
N LEU A 161 -7.53 11.63 -6.97
CA LEU A 161 -7.70 10.75 -5.81
C LEU A 161 -8.61 9.56 -6.13
N ARG A 162 -9.75 9.81 -6.78
CA ARG A 162 -10.67 8.74 -7.21
C ARG A 162 -10.00 7.74 -8.15
N LYS A 163 -9.30 8.23 -9.17
CA LYS A 163 -8.57 7.37 -10.12
C LYS A 163 -7.51 6.54 -9.39
N LEU A 164 -6.82 7.14 -8.42
CA LEU A 164 -5.74 6.47 -7.69
C LEU A 164 -6.28 5.37 -6.77
N ILE A 165 -7.38 5.61 -6.06
CA ILE A 165 -8.07 4.56 -5.26
C ILE A 165 -8.51 3.40 -6.15
N ILE A 166 -9.12 3.67 -7.31
CA ILE A 166 -9.53 2.62 -8.26
C ILE A 166 -8.31 1.85 -8.77
N ARG A 167 -7.22 2.54 -9.08
CA ARG A 167 -5.98 1.92 -9.56
C ARG A 167 -5.37 0.98 -8.52
N ILE A 168 -5.21 1.44 -7.28
CA ILE A 168 -4.73 0.59 -6.16
C ILE A 168 -5.68 -0.59 -5.98
N HIS A 169 -6.99 -0.36 -6.03
CA HIS A 169 -7.96 -1.45 -5.93
C HIS A 169 -7.73 -2.50 -7.01
N THR A 170 -7.62 -2.10 -8.27
CA THR A 170 -7.36 -3.03 -9.37
C THR A 170 -6.06 -3.81 -9.14
N ILE A 171 -4.94 -3.14 -8.82
CA ILE A 171 -3.66 -3.81 -8.55
C ILE A 171 -3.81 -4.86 -7.45
N ARG A 172 -4.53 -4.54 -6.36
CA ARG A 172 -4.76 -5.46 -5.25
C ARG A 172 -5.62 -6.67 -5.61
N GLU A 173 -6.61 -6.51 -6.49
CA GLU A 173 -7.54 -7.58 -6.85
C GLU A 173 -7.09 -8.40 -8.09
N THR A 174 -6.15 -7.91 -8.88
CA THR A 174 -5.70 -8.59 -10.11
C THR A 174 -4.32 -9.21 -9.93
N SER A 175 -4.22 -10.53 -10.04
CA SER A 175 -2.94 -11.25 -10.11
C SER A 175 -2.30 -11.11 -11.50
N PHE A 176 -0.98 -10.95 -11.57
CA PHE A 176 -0.26 -10.62 -12.82
C PHE A 176 -0.53 -11.60 -13.98
N ILE A 177 -0.55 -12.92 -13.76
CA ILE A 177 -1.19 -13.94 -14.64
C ILE A 177 -1.40 -15.23 -13.83
N SER A 178 -2.64 -15.57 -13.43
CA SER A 178 -2.93 -16.81 -12.70
C SER A 178 -2.44 -18.08 -13.42
N SER A 179 -2.58 -18.14 -14.74
CA SER A 179 -2.09 -19.26 -15.57
C SER A 179 -0.56 -19.36 -15.59
N GLY A 180 0.15 -18.23 -15.47
CA GLY A 180 1.60 -18.17 -15.43
C GLY A 180 2.14 -18.86 -14.18
N TYR A 181 1.55 -18.55 -13.01
CA TYR A 181 1.86 -19.23 -11.76
C TYR A 181 1.57 -20.72 -11.81
N PHE A 182 0.47 -21.12 -12.45
CA PHE A 182 0.11 -22.52 -12.59
C PHE A 182 1.16 -23.29 -13.40
N ILE A 183 1.56 -22.76 -14.56
CA ILE A 183 2.60 -23.36 -15.40
C ILE A 183 3.93 -23.40 -14.64
N ALA A 184 4.37 -22.29 -14.06
CA ALA A 184 5.63 -22.18 -13.34
C ALA A 184 5.72 -23.13 -12.13
N SER A 185 4.63 -23.30 -11.40
CA SER A 185 4.55 -24.26 -10.30
C SER A 185 4.62 -25.70 -10.82
N THR A 186 3.88 -26.02 -11.88
CA THR A 186 3.83 -27.35 -12.48
C THR A 186 5.19 -27.77 -13.06
N THR A 187 5.84 -26.89 -13.83
CA THR A 187 7.17 -27.15 -14.40
C THR A 187 8.22 -27.32 -13.33
N THR A 188 8.15 -26.52 -12.24
CA THR A 188 9.04 -26.66 -11.09
C THR A 188 8.85 -27.99 -10.38
N ILE A 189 7.61 -28.43 -10.15
CA ILE A 189 7.32 -29.74 -9.54
C ILE A 189 7.90 -30.87 -10.40
N LEU A 190 7.65 -30.86 -11.71
CA LEU A 190 8.17 -31.87 -12.63
C LEU A 190 9.70 -31.90 -12.65
N LEU A 191 10.34 -30.73 -12.62
CA LEU A 191 11.79 -30.60 -12.60
C LEU A 191 12.37 -31.15 -11.28
N VAL A 192 11.79 -30.78 -10.14
CA VAL A 192 12.20 -31.28 -8.82
C VAL A 192 12.05 -32.80 -8.75
N LEU A 193 10.95 -33.36 -9.26
CA LEU A 193 10.78 -34.81 -9.34
C LEU A 193 11.84 -35.45 -10.24
N GLY A 194 12.10 -34.87 -11.41
CA GLY A 194 13.16 -35.34 -12.31
C GLY A 194 14.54 -35.34 -11.63
N LEU A 195 14.84 -34.31 -10.84
CA LEU A 195 16.08 -34.22 -10.07
C LEU A 195 16.14 -35.26 -8.94
N ILE A 196 15.03 -35.48 -8.22
CA ILE A 196 14.94 -36.51 -7.16
C ILE A 196 15.26 -37.89 -7.74
N PHE A 197 14.69 -38.25 -8.89
CA PHE A 197 14.92 -39.56 -9.53
C PHE A 197 16.17 -39.62 -10.43
N SER A 198 16.94 -38.53 -10.52
CA SER A 198 18.14 -38.49 -11.37
C SER A 198 19.32 -39.24 -10.75
N LYS A 199 20.06 -39.97 -11.58
CA LYS A 199 21.29 -40.66 -11.20
C LYS A 199 22.46 -39.69 -11.35
N ILE A 200 23.03 -39.26 -10.22
CA ILE A 200 24.18 -38.36 -10.15
C ILE A 200 25.21 -38.99 -9.22
N GLU A 201 26.35 -39.36 -9.78
CA GLU A 201 27.48 -39.90 -9.04
C GLU A 201 28.63 -38.87 -9.09
N PRO A 202 29.31 -38.61 -7.97
CA PRO A 202 29.09 -39.15 -6.62
C PRO A 202 27.86 -38.55 -5.89
N PHE A 203 27.31 -39.30 -4.93
CA PHE A 203 26.01 -38.98 -4.30
C PHE A 203 25.97 -37.64 -3.55
N TYR A 204 27.10 -37.18 -3.00
CA TYR A 204 27.17 -35.87 -2.34
C TYR A 204 26.92 -34.71 -3.33
N GLU A 205 27.31 -34.86 -4.60
CA GLU A 205 27.02 -33.88 -5.64
C GLU A 205 25.53 -33.88 -5.96
N SER A 206 24.90 -35.06 -5.99
CA SER A 206 23.46 -35.20 -6.17
C SER A 206 22.69 -34.38 -5.14
N TYR A 207 23.03 -34.53 -3.85
CA TYR A 207 22.42 -33.75 -2.78
C TYR A 207 22.58 -32.26 -2.99
N PHE A 208 23.80 -31.82 -3.31
CA PHE A 208 24.08 -30.40 -3.51
C PHE A 208 23.23 -29.81 -4.63
N PHE A 209 23.26 -30.43 -5.83
CA PHE A 209 22.52 -29.90 -6.98
C PHE A 209 21.01 -29.97 -6.80
N VAL A 210 20.48 -31.09 -6.30
CA VAL A 210 19.03 -31.23 -6.03
C VAL A 210 18.59 -30.16 -5.02
N SER A 211 19.37 -29.92 -3.96
CA SER A 211 19.04 -28.92 -2.94
C SER A 211 19.07 -27.50 -3.50
N VAL A 212 20.17 -27.11 -4.15
CA VAL A 212 20.38 -25.74 -4.63
C VAL A 212 19.39 -25.38 -5.73
N VAL A 213 19.18 -26.27 -6.71
CA VAL A 213 18.25 -25.99 -7.82
C VAL A 213 16.81 -25.95 -7.31
N SER A 214 16.41 -26.89 -6.44
CA SER A 214 15.07 -26.88 -5.86
C SER A 214 14.84 -25.65 -4.98
N TYR A 215 15.84 -25.26 -4.17
CA TYR A 215 15.81 -24.06 -3.35
C TYR A 215 15.59 -22.83 -4.22
N LEU A 216 16.39 -22.65 -5.27
CA LEU A 216 16.30 -21.50 -6.15
C LEU A 216 14.90 -21.41 -6.81
N LEU A 217 14.39 -22.50 -7.37
CA LEU A 217 13.12 -22.48 -8.09
C LEU A 217 11.92 -22.26 -7.16
N ILE A 218 11.89 -22.94 -6.01
CA ILE A 218 10.80 -22.77 -5.03
C ILE A 218 10.86 -21.37 -4.43
N TYR A 219 12.06 -20.88 -4.09
CA TYR A 219 12.26 -19.52 -3.62
C TYR A 219 11.75 -18.48 -4.63
N LEU A 220 12.06 -18.63 -5.92
CA LEU A 220 11.55 -17.72 -6.95
C LEU A 220 10.03 -17.71 -7.00
N ILE A 221 9.36 -18.88 -6.91
CA ILE A 221 7.89 -18.91 -6.88
C ILE A 221 7.35 -18.12 -5.69
N PHE A 222 7.91 -18.32 -4.49
CA PHE A 222 7.46 -17.63 -3.29
C PHE A 222 7.72 -16.12 -3.39
N LEU A 223 8.90 -15.73 -3.90
CA LEU A 223 9.25 -14.33 -4.12
C LEU A 223 8.30 -13.64 -5.10
N ILE A 224 8.00 -14.27 -6.24
CA ILE A 224 7.09 -13.71 -7.23
C ILE A 224 5.69 -13.55 -6.63
N LYS A 225 5.20 -14.54 -5.87
CA LYS A 225 3.91 -14.46 -5.17
C LYS A 225 3.85 -13.36 -4.12
N ASP A 226 4.93 -13.14 -3.37
CA ASP A 226 4.98 -12.08 -2.35
C ASP A 226 4.96 -10.70 -3.01
N LEU A 227 5.67 -10.52 -4.13
CA LEU A 227 5.70 -9.26 -4.88
C LEU A 227 4.39 -8.97 -5.65
N ASP A 228 3.59 -9.98 -5.98
CA ASP A 228 2.30 -9.85 -6.70
C ASP A 228 1.28 -9.01 -5.90
N ASN A 229 1.35 -9.04 -4.57
CA ASN A 229 0.46 -8.26 -3.69
C ASN A 229 1.23 -7.23 -2.85
N PRO A 230 1.60 -6.07 -3.42
CA PRO A 230 2.35 -5.01 -2.73
C PRO A 230 1.57 -4.33 -1.59
N PHE A 231 0.27 -4.62 -1.44
CA PHE A 231 -0.63 -4.04 -0.44
C PHE A 231 -1.18 -5.10 0.54
N GLY A 232 -0.42 -6.17 0.78
CA GLY A 232 -0.78 -7.31 1.62
C GLY A 232 -0.76 -7.06 3.13
N TYR A 233 -0.98 -5.83 3.61
CA TYR A 233 -0.84 -5.47 5.04
C TYR A 233 -1.74 -6.26 6.01
N SER A 234 -2.86 -6.77 5.52
CA SER A 234 -3.80 -7.61 6.28
C SER A 234 -3.45 -9.09 6.23
N GLU A 235 -2.49 -9.48 5.40
CA GLU A 235 -2.14 -10.87 5.14
C GLU A 235 -0.91 -11.23 5.97
N ASP A 236 -1.05 -12.28 6.78
CA ASP A 236 0.05 -12.79 7.60
C ASP A 236 1.22 -13.30 6.78
N ILE A 237 1.14 -13.39 5.45
CA ILE A 237 2.15 -13.99 4.57
C ILE A 237 2.97 -12.92 3.85
N SER A 238 2.39 -11.74 3.58
CA SER A 238 3.07 -10.67 2.84
C SER A 238 4.32 -10.22 3.57
N SER A 239 5.45 -10.13 2.87
CA SER A 239 6.76 -9.77 3.43
C SER A 239 7.30 -8.45 2.86
N GLU A 240 7.11 -8.22 1.56
CA GLU A 240 7.51 -7.02 0.83
C GLU A 240 6.30 -6.11 0.56
N ASP A 241 5.74 -5.49 1.61
CA ASP A 241 4.70 -4.47 1.44
C ASP A 241 5.31 -3.09 1.12
N VAL A 242 4.61 -2.29 0.32
CA VAL A 242 5.01 -0.90 0.08
C VAL A 242 4.83 -0.04 1.34
N SER A 243 5.57 1.07 1.44
CA SER A 243 5.50 1.91 2.62
C SER A 243 4.30 2.88 2.56
N LEU A 244 3.44 2.84 3.57
CA LEU A 244 2.38 3.84 3.78
C LEU A 244 2.86 5.09 4.51
N LYS A 245 4.14 5.19 4.85
CA LYS A 245 4.70 6.31 5.60
C LYS A 245 4.33 7.69 5.04
N PRO A 246 4.37 7.96 3.71
CA PRO A 246 3.95 9.25 3.18
C PRO A 246 2.50 9.61 3.55
N LEU A 247 1.60 8.62 3.51
CA LEU A 247 0.21 8.81 3.90
C LEU A 247 0.07 9.08 5.41
N ASP A 248 0.81 8.35 6.25
CA ASP A 248 0.79 8.58 7.69
C ASP A 248 1.37 9.96 8.06
N ASP A 249 2.45 10.38 7.40
CA ASP A 249 3.09 11.68 7.61
C ASP A 249 2.11 12.83 7.28
N VAL A 250 1.38 12.76 6.15
CA VAL A 250 0.38 13.80 5.81
C VAL A 250 -0.83 13.78 6.73
N ILE A 251 -1.28 12.62 7.20
CA ILE A 251 -2.38 12.51 8.18
C ILE A 251 -2.00 13.25 9.46
N ASN A 252 -0.77 13.03 9.95
CA ASN A 252 -0.26 13.67 11.14
C ASN A 252 -0.10 15.19 10.94
N ASP A 253 0.44 15.63 9.80
CA ASP A 253 0.57 17.04 9.44
C ASP A 253 -0.77 17.77 9.44
N ILE A 254 -1.77 17.22 8.74
CA ILE A 254 -3.12 17.80 8.68
C ILE A 254 -3.76 17.88 10.07
N GLY A 255 -3.60 16.83 10.89
CA GLY A 255 -4.10 16.83 12.26
C GLY A 255 -3.51 17.95 13.12
N ALA A 256 -2.19 18.19 12.99
CA ALA A 256 -1.52 19.31 13.66
C ALA A 256 -2.04 20.67 13.17
N ARG A 257 -2.10 20.87 11.84
CA ARG A 257 -2.56 22.12 11.21
C ARG A 257 -4.00 22.48 11.58
N ILE A 258 -4.91 21.51 11.63
CA ILE A 258 -6.30 21.73 12.06
C ILE A 258 -6.35 22.28 13.49
N SER A 259 -5.51 21.74 14.39
CA SER A 259 -5.44 22.19 15.78
C SER A 259 -5.02 23.66 15.86
N ASP A 260 -3.98 24.04 15.12
CA ASP A 260 -3.47 25.41 15.05
C ASP A 260 -4.48 26.41 14.46
N ILE A 261 -5.10 26.06 13.32
CA ILE A 261 -6.09 26.91 12.65
C ILE A 261 -7.33 27.10 13.53
N SER A 262 -7.76 26.04 14.23
CA SER A 262 -8.91 26.13 15.13
C SER A 262 -8.69 27.14 16.27
N ALA A 263 -7.47 27.21 16.82
CA ALA A 263 -7.12 28.19 17.82
C ALA A 263 -7.19 29.64 17.28
N ILE A 264 -6.68 29.86 16.05
CA ILE A 264 -6.69 31.19 15.40
C ILE A 264 -8.12 31.70 15.15
N ILE A 265 -9.00 30.83 14.66
CA ILE A 265 -10.40 31.20 14.37
C ILE A 265 -11.16 31.49 15.67
N ASN A 266 -10.98 30.65 16.70
CA ASN A 266 -11.62 30.86 18.01
C ASN A 266 -11.17 32.18 18.67
N HIS A 267 -9.86 32.50 18.61
CA HIS A 267 -9.36 33.78 19.12
C HIS A 267 -9.93 34.98 18.34
N SER A 268 -9.99 34.91 17.00
CA SER A 268 -10.54 35.98 16.16
C SER A 268 -12.01 36.26 16.47
N ASN A 269 -12.84 35.21 16.56
CA ASN A 269 -14.26 35.34 16.88
C ASN A 269 -14.48 35.91 18.29
N SER A 270 -13.65 35.51 19.28
CA SER A 270 -13.73 36.05 20.64
C SER A 270 -13.36 37.54 20.73
N ALA A 271 -12.44 38.01 19.89
CA ALA A 271 -12.03 39.41 19.82
C ALA A 271 -13.10 40.28 19.14
N GLU A 272 -13.71 39.80 18.05
CA GLU A 272 -14.82 40.49 17.39
C GLU A 272 -16.05 40.60 18.29
N VAL A 273 -16.41 39.54 19.01
CA VAL A 273 -17.52 39.56 19.98
C VAL A 273 -17.25 40.56 21.12
N LYS A 274 -16.02 40.61 21.64
CA LYS A 274 -15.62 41.60 22.65
C LYS A 274 -15.68 43.04 22.12
N ALA A 275 -15.22 43.27 20.89
CA ALA A 275 -15.26 44.59 20.25
C ALA A 275 -16.72 45.07 20.01
N GLN A 276 -17.59 44.19 19.53
CA GLN A 276 -19.02 44.50 19.34
C GLN A 276 -19.75 44.76 20.67
N THR A 277 -19.40 44.02 21.73
CA THR A 277 -19.96 44.22 23.08
C THR A 277 -19.49 45.54 23.70
N SER A 278 -18.24 45.95 23.44
CA SER A 278 -17.71 47.24 23.89
C SER A 278 -18.33 48.41 23.12
N ALA A 279 -18.51 48.30 21.81
CA ALA A 279 -19.15 49.32 20.98
C ALA A 279 -20.63 49.57 21.36
N LYS A 280 -21.37 48.50 21.72
CA LYS A 280 -22.75 48.61 22.21
C LYS A 280 -22.86 49.29 23.59
N LYS A 281 -21.80 49.27 24.40
CA LYS A 281 -21.78 49.92 25.73
C LYS A 281 -21.54 51.44 25.65
N THR A 282 -20.89 51.93 24.59
CA THR A 282 -20.58 53.35 24.40
C THR A 282 -21.77 54.14 23.85
N ILE A 283 -22.73 53.48 23.18
CA ILE A 283 -23.98 54.10 22.71
C ILE A 283 -25.06 53.95 23.79
N ARG A 284 -24.91 54.62 24.94
CA ARG A 284 -26.04 54.89 25.85
C ARG A 284 -26.80 56.11 25.33
N PRO A 285 -28.14 56.08 25.24
CA PRO A 285 -28.90 57.20 24.73
C PRO A 285 -28.79 58.39 25.68
N VAL A 286 -28.36 59.53 25.15
CA VAL A 286 -28.49 60.84 25.80
C VAL A 286 -29.98 61.03 26.08
N LYS A 287 -30.36 60.97 27.36
CA LYS A 287 -31.72 61.30 27.79
C LYS A 287 -32.04 62.71 27.32
N ALA A 288 -32.97 62.82 26.37
CA ALA A 288 -33.62 64.07 26.03
C ALA A 288 -34.34 64.59 27.28
N ARG A 289 -33.81 65.66 27.88
CA ARG A 289 -34.56 66.52 28.81
C ARG A 289 -35.45 67.40 27.94
N GLN A 290 -36.75 67.09 27.91
CA GLN A 290 -37.78 68.03 27.47
C GLN A 290 -38.52 68.57 28.69
N LYS A 291 -38.58 69.91 28.73
CA LYS A 291 -39.40 70.82 29.54
C LYS A 291 -39.07 70.94 31.03
#